data_AF-A0A7W8DSV0-F1
#
_entry.id   AF-A0A7W8DSV0-F1
#
_cell.length_a   1.000
_cell.length_b   1.000
_cell.length_c   1.000
_cell.angle_alpha   90.00
_cell.angle_beta   90.00
_cell.angle_gamma   90.00
#
_symmetry.space_group_name_H-M   'P 1'
#
loop_
_entity.id
_entity.type
_entity.pdbx_description
1 polymer ?
#
loop_
_entity_poly.entity_id
_entity_poly.type
_entity_poly.pdbx_seq_one_letter_code
_entity_poly.pdbx_strand_id
1 'polypeptide(L)'
;MHEGLVAWHTLPIIAYYHGRQHSKEETADMMDMLLGFLEVPNVGHTDATRWREHGMSDFEDALQMAAAISGMADIIITRNIADFSDCLIPAMTPESFLTTYSQVK
;
A
#
# COMPACT_ATOMS: atom_id res chain seq x y z
N MET A 1 -15.30 5.98 -7.14
CA MET A 1 -14.09 5.41 -7.74
C MET A 1 -12.97 5.91 -6.85
N HIS A 2 -12.38 5.03 -6.04
CA HIS A 2 -11.26 5.41 -5.18
C HIS A 2 -10.00 5.40 -6.05
N GLU A 3 -9.18 6.45 -5.98
CA GLU A 3 -7.99 6.61 -6.83
C GLU A 3 -6.72 6.00 -6.19
N GLY A 4 -6.84 5.43 -4.99
CA GLY A 4 -5.74 4.82 -4.26
C GLY A 4 -6.14 3.51 -3.58
N LEU A 5 -5.17 2.62 -3.43
CA LEU A 5 -5.32 1.31 -2.80
C LEU A 5 -4.44 1.22 -1.56
N VAL A 6 -4.86 0.41 -0.59
CA VAL A 6 -4.04 0.07 0.59
C VAL A 6 -4.17 -1.41 0.93
N ALA A 7 -3.05 -2.10 1.07
CA ALA A 7 -3.09 -3.49 1.50
C ALA A 7 -3.59 -3.58 2.95
N TRP A 8 -4.46 -4.56 3.22
CA TRP A 8 -5.12 -4.73 4.52
C TRP A 8 -4.16 -4.75 5.71
N HIS A 9 -3.00 -5.40 5.56
CA HIS A 9 -2.00 -5.52 6.62
C HIS A 9 -1.20 -4.23 6.87
N THR A 10 -1.29 -3.24 5.99
CA THR A 10 -0.70 -1.89 6.19
C THR A 10 -1.48 -1.10 7.25
N LEU A 11 -2.80 -1.27 7.30
CA LEU A 11 -3.68 -0.53 8.20
C LEU A 11 -3.29 -0.65 9.69
N PRO A 12 -3.06 -1.85 10.25
CA PRO A 12 -2.62 -1.97 11.64
C PRO A 12 -1.21 -1.41 11.87
N ILE A 13 -0.34 -1.39 10.85
CA ILE A 13 1.00 -0.79 10.95
C ILE A 13 0.87 0.73 11.06
N ILE A 14 0.05 1.36 10.22
CA ILE A 14 -0.23 2.80 10.27
C ILE A 14 -0.85 3.17 11.62
N ALA A 15 -1.90 2.47 12.04
CA ALA A 15 -2.57 2.70 13.32
C ALA A 15 -1.61 2.57 14.51
N TYR A 16 -0.72 1.56 14.47
CA TYR A 16 0.29 1.35 15.50
C TYR A 16 1.27 2.54 15.59
N TYR A 17 1.84 2.98 14.48
CA TYR A 17 2.81 4.08 14.50
C TYR A 17 2.17 5.42 14.85
N HIS A 18 0.98 5.72 14.31
CA HIS A 18 0.26 6.95 14.65
C HIS A 18 -0.15 6.98 16.12
N GLY A 19 -0.68 5.87 16.65
CA GLY A 19 -1.10 5.76 18.05
C GLY A 19 0.04 5.86 19.08
N ARG A 20 1.31 5.83 18.64
CA ARG A 20 2.46 6.11 19.52
C ARG A 20 2.69 7.61 19.76
N GLN A 21 2.08 8.46 18.95
CA GLN A 21 2.28 9.91 18.95
C GLN A 21 0.98 10.67 19.24
N HIS A 22 -0.16 9.99 19.14
CA HIS A 22 -1.50 10.57 19.20
C HIS A 22 -2.43 9.78 20.12
N SER A 23 -3.57 10.38 20.47
CA SER A 23 -4.65 9.72 21.20
C SER A 23 -5.33 8.62 20.37
N LYS A 24 -6.16 7.82 21.03
CA LYS A 24 -6.95 6.77 20.36
C LYS A 24 -7.98 7.38 19.43
N GLU A 25 -8.60 8.47 19.86
CA GLU A 25 -9.59 9.23 19.11
C GLU A 25 -8.97 9.83 17.85
N GLU A 26 -7.83 10.54 17.96
CA GLU A 26 -7.12 11.07 16.79
C GLU A 26 -6.66 9.97 15.82
N THR A 27 -6.28 8.80 16.34
CA THR A 27 -5.89 7.67 15.51
C THR A 27 -7.09 7.07 14.77
N ALA A 28 -8.25 6.94 15.43
CA ALA A 28 -9.48 6.49 14.79
C ALA A 28 -9.91 7.46 13.68
N ASP A 29 -9.92 8.77 13.96
CA ASP A 29 -10.28 9.81 12.98
C ASP A 29 -9.36 9.79 11.75
N MET A 30 -8.06 9.59 11.95
CA MET A 30 -7.08 9.48 10.86
C MET A 30 -7.29 8.21 10.03
N MET A 31 -7.58 7.07 10.67
CA MET A 31 -7.87 5.82 9.95
C MET A 31 -9.18 5.90 9.17
N ASP A 32 -10.23 6.50 9.72
CA ASP A 32 -11.51 6.73 9.03
C ASP A 32 -11.31 7.65 7.81
N MET A 33 -10.48 8.69 7.94
CA MET A 33 -10.11 9.56 6.82
C MET A 33 -9.36 8.79 5.73
N LEU A 34 -8.37 7.96 6.07
CA LEU A 34 -7.64 7.13 5.11
C LEU A 34 -8.58 6.18 4.36
N LEU A 35 -9.47 5.49 5.08
CA LEU A 35 -10.42 4.55 4.49
C LEU A 35 -11.56 5.23 3.70
N GLY A 36 -11.77 6.53 3.91
CA GLY A 36 -12.64 7.33 3.03
C GLY A 36 -12.04 7.60 1.65
N PHE A 37 -10.71 7.56 1.54
CA PHE A 37 -9.97 7.83 0.29
C PHE A 37 -9.44 6.55 -0.38
N LEU A 38 -8.95 5.59 0.40
CA LEU A 38 -8.29 4.37 -0.07
C LEU A 38 -9.26 3.19 -0.08
N GLU A 39 -9.17 2.37 -1.12
CA GLU A 39 -9.85 1.08 -1.19
C GLU A 39 -8.92 -0.05 -0.74
N VAL A 40 -9.46 -1.04 -0.04
CA VAL A 40 -8.73 -2.25 0.35
C VAL A 40 -8.99 -3.34 -0.70
N PRO A 41 -7.98 -3.80 -1.45
CA PRO A 41 -8.13 -4.92 -2.38
C PRO A 41 -8.58 -6.21 -1.68
N ASN A 42 -9.41 -7.00 -2.37
CA ASN A 42 -9.90 -8.27 -1.85
C ASN A 42 -8.85 -9.39 -1.99
N VAL A 43 -7.98 -9.52 -0.98
CA VAL A 43 -6.97 -10.58 -0.88
C VAL A 43 -7.34 -11.60 0.21
N GLY A 44 -6.85 -12.84 0.06
CA GLY A 44 -7.15 -13.90 1.00
C GLY A 44 -6.07 -14.98 1.10
N HIS A 45 -6.48 -16.17 1.55
CA HIS A 45 -5.57 -17.29 1.83
C HIS A 45 -4.74 -17.68 0.60
N THR A 46 -5.37 -17.76 -0.57
CA THR A 46 -4.69 -18.15 -1.81
C THR A 46 -3.54 -17.19 -2.13
N ASP A 47 -3.79 -15.88 -2.06
CA ASP A 47 -2.79 -14.84 -2.31
C ASP A 47 -1.62 -14.96 -1.34
N ALA A 48 -1.92 -15.12 -0.05
CA ALA A 48 -0.90 -15.30 0.98
C ALA A 48 -0.07 -16.57 0.79
N THR A 49 -0.67 -17.69 0.36
CA THR A 49 0.07 -18.93 0.11
C THR A 49 0.97 -18.86 -1.12
N ARG A 50 0.63 -18.00 -2.08
CA ARG A 50 1.35 -17.81 -3.33
C ARG A 50 2.41 -16.71 -3.27
N TRP A 51 2.69 -16.14 -2.11
CA TRP A 51 3.63 -15.01 -1.96
C TRP A 51 4.99 -15.22 -2.67
N ARG A 52 5.50 -16.45 -2.70
CA ARG A 52 6.77 -16.80 -3.38
C ARG A 52 6.71 -16.69 -4.90
N GLU A 53 5.53 -16.73 -5.51
CA GLU A 53 5.34 -16.57 -6.96
C GLU A 53 5.73 -15.16 -7.43
N HIS A 54 5.77 -14.18 -6.52
CA HIS A 54 6.20 -12.81 -6.82
C HIS A 54 7.72 -12.62 -6.87
N GLY A 55 8.53 -13.64 -6.55
CA GLY A 55 9.99 -13.56 -6.59
C GLY A 55 10.61 -12.65 -5.52
N MET A 56 9.81 -12.16 -4.57
CA MET A 56 10.25 -11.26 -3.50
C MET A 56 10.75 -12.07 -2.30
N SER A 57 11.80 -11.59 -1.64
CA SER A 57 12.37 -12.22 -0.45
C SER A 57 11.66 -11.78 0.83
N ASP A 58 11.15 -10.55 0.87
CA ASP A 58 10.38 -10.02 1.97
C ASP A 58 8.91 -10.45 1.86
N PHE A 59 8.38 -10.97 2.97
CA PHE A 59 7.00 -11.48 3.01
C PHE A 59 5.98 -10.35 2.97
N GLU A 60 6.24 -9.22 3.61
CA GLU A 60 5.33 -8.07 3.65
C GLU A 60 5.22 -7.45 2.26
N ASP A 61 6.34 -7.24 1.58
CA ASP A 61 6.36 -6.72 0.21
C ASP A 61 5.66 -7.66 -0.78
N ALA A 62 5.81 -8.99 -0.60
CA ALA A 62 5.09 -9.96 -1.41
C ALA A 62 3.56 -9.87 -1.22
N LEU A 63 3.09 -9.58 0.00
CA LEU A 63 1.66 -9.34 0.26
C LEU A 63 1.19 -7.98 -0.27
N GLN A 64 2.05 -6.95 -0.26
CA GLN A 64 1.77 -5.67 -0.94
C GLN A 64 1.59 -5.88 -2.45
N MET A 65 2.49 -6.65 -3.07
CA MET A 65 2.39 -7.00 -4.49
C MET A 65 1.10 -7.76 -4.79
N ALA A 66 0.73 -8.73 -3.95
CA ALA A 66 -0.52 -9.47 -4.09
C ALA A 66 -1.75 -8.54 -4.01
N ALA A 67 -1.77 -7.60 -3.07
CA ALA A 67 -2.83 -6.60 -2.94
C ALA A 67 -2.88 -5.66 -4.16
N ALA A 68 -1.73 -5.20 -4.63
CA ALA A 68 -1.62 -4.36 -5.83
C ALA A 68 -2.14 -5.09 -7.08
N ILE A 69 -1.80 -6.36 -7.27
CA ILE A 69 -2.30 -7.20 -8.36
C ILE A 69 -3.82 -7.39 -8.25
N SER A 70 -4.31 -7.75 -7.06
CA SER A 70 -5.75 -7.95 -6.83
C SER A 70 -6.57 -6.68 -7.05
N GLY A 71 -6.01 -5.52 -6.70
CA GLY A 71 -6.64 -4.21 -6.89
C GLY A 71 -6.41 -3.61 -8.28
N MET A 72 -5.70 -4.31 -9.18
CA MET A 72 -5.32 -3.82 -10.51
C MET A 72 -4.58 -2.48 -10.46
N ALA A 73 -3.66 -2.33 -9.50
CA ALA A 73 -2.87 -1.11 -9.34
C ALA A 73 -1.97 -0.87 -10.56
N ASP A 74 -1.93 0.39 -11.02
CA ASP A 74 -1.00 0.81 -12.07
C ASP A 74 0.43 0.95 -11.54
N ILE A 75 0.59 1.30 -10.26
CA ILE A 75 1.89 1.63 -9.65
C ILE A 75 1.88 1.41 -8.14
N ILE A 76 3.02 1.00 -7.59
CA ILE A 76 3.28 0.94 -6.14
C ILE A 76 4.01 2.21 -5.70
N ILE A 77 3.51 2.85 -4.65
CA ILE A 77 4.15 4.01 -4.04
C ILE A 77 4.97 3.57 -2.83
N THR A 78 6.29 3.61 -2.94
CA THR A 78 7.22 3.15 -1.88
C THR A 78 8.50 3.97 -1.85
N ARG A 79 9.09 4.12 -0.66
CA ARG A 79 10.43 4.70 -0.51
C ARG A 79 11.54 3.71 -0.89
N ASN A 80 11.24 2.41 -0.95
CA ASN A 80 12.20 1.38 -1.29
C ASN A 80 11.92 0.74 -2.65
N ILE A 81 12.23 1.45 -3.74
CA ILE A 81 12.02 0.95 -5.10
C ILE A 81 12.85 -0.31 -5.38
N ALA A 82 14.00 -0.48 -4.73
CA ALA A 82 14.92 -1.59 -4.98
C ALA A 82 14.27 -2.96 -4.72
N ASP A 83 13.41 -3.06 -3.71
CA ASP A 83 12.74 -4.32 -3.36
C ASP A 83 11.66 -4.72 -4.40
N PHE A 84 11.28 -3.79 -5.28
CA PHE A 84 10.24 -3.96 -6.30
C PHE A 84 10.78 -3.95 -7.74
N SER A 85 12.11 -3.91 -7.94
CA SER A 85 12.71 -3.67 -9.27
C SER A 85 12.37 -4.74 -10.31
N ASP A 86 12.19 -5.99 -9.88
CA ASP A 86 11.90 -7.14 -10.75
C ASP A 86 10.41 -7.53 -10.74
N CYS A 87 9.56 -6.69 -10.17
CA CYS A 87 8.14 -6.97 -10.01
C CYS A 87 7.29 -6.62 -11.24
N LEU A 88 6.10 -7.21 -11.31
CA LEU A 88 5.15 -6.98 -12.40
C LEU A 88 4.59 -5.55 -12.42
N ILE A 89 4.32 -4.98 -11.24
CA ILE A 89 3.78 -3.63 -11.08
C ILE A 89 4.95 -2.69 -10.77
N PRO A 90 5.14 -1.60 -11.55
CA PRO A 90 6.25 -0.69 -11.33
C PRO A 90 6.12 0.02 -9.97
N ALA A 91 7.26 0.44 -9.42
CA ALA A 91 7.32 1.19 -8.17
C ALA A 91 7.87 2.62 -8.40
N MET A 92 7.37 3.58 -7.62
CA MET A 92 7.80 4.98 -7.65
C MET A 92 7.84 5.55 -6.22
N THR A 93 8.74 6.50 -5.96
CA THR A 93 8.73 7.18 -4.66
C THR A 93 7.58 8.16 -4.54
N PRO A 94 7.11 8.46 -3.32
CA PRO A 94 6.12 9.52 -3.11
C PRO A 94 6.52 10.86 -3.76
N GLU A 95 7.80 11.24 -3.67
CA GLU A 95 8.31 12.50 -4.23
C GLU A 95 8.25 12.52 -5.77
N SER A 96 8.62 11.40 -6.40
CA SER A 96 8.49 11.24 -7.85
C SER A 96 7.02 11.23 -8.27
N PHE A 97 6.15 10.54 -7.53
CA PHE A 97 4.72 10.52 -7.81
C PHE A 97 4.13 11.92 -7.75
N LEU A 98 4.42 12.67 -6.69
CA LEU A 98 3.99 14.05 -6.59
C LEU A 98 4.55 14.90 -7.73
N THR A 99 5.82 14.76 -8.10
CA THR A 99 6.41 15.54 -9.21
C THR A 99 5.77 15.22 -10.57
N THR A 100 5.48 13.93 -10.84
CA THR A 100 4.94 13.46 -12.11
C THR A 100 3.44 13.77 -12.25
N TYR A 101 2.68 13.62 -11.16
CA TYR A 101 1.23 13.68 -11.15
C TYR A 101 0.65 14.91 -10.45
N SER A 102 1.48 15.80 -9.88
CA SER A 102 1.03 17.15 -9.52
C SER A 102 0.74 17.94 -10.78
N GLN A 103 -0.45 17.76 -11.33
CA GLN A 103 -1.06 18.82 -12.10
C GLN A 103 -1.41 19.92 -11.10
N VAL A 104 -0.68 21.04 -11.17
CA VAL A 104 -1.18 22.31 -10.66
C VAL A 104 -2.47 22.60 -11.42
N LYS A 105 -3.61 22.34 -10.77
CA LYS A 105 -4.85 23.11 -10.91
C LYS A 105 -5.82 22.81 -9.79
#